data_AF-A0A8X6Z2E9-F1
#
_entry.id   AF-A0A8X6Z2E9-F1
#
_cell.length_a   1.000
_cell.length_b   1.000
_cell.length_c   1.000
_cell.angle_alpha   90.00
_cell.angle_beta   90.00
_cell.angle_gamma   90.00
#
_symmetry.space_group_name_H-M   'P 1'
#
loop_
_entity.id
_entity.type
_entity.pdbx_description
1 polymer ?
#
loop_
_entity_poly.entity_id
_entity_poly.type
_entity_poly.pdbx_seq_one_letter_code
_entity_poly.pdbx_strand_id
1 'polypeptide(L)'
;MLKNVDNNKVPFGIERLELGEKFTGNIFLFYVFDIGDEIVFDVIRKKGLLSLRETPRSPYFKNYHIPLSFDLPVGEIADVKHISVISKLYNFGAISLCYQIPFDDSLDDLKGQLVDIYEIYNRKSDEDVKAVFNKIYPAIEKPQFYQMKNSYYIVQVNPSQKNIAPEDFKEQYGSKIASLLRLETQSLSDYQEADILDYTTGYYGKDFMIFDSEASFIYDDEYFETLEFFESANIQLLELQYFDKFLDKSLEAFYLKPLAIPWQAYIPIVGRKFSTPISKLARMRVDISVIVERLDSSIKMVGDAYYSQVYSMLYEKLSLQSWQESINKKLDIIEDLYTVYQHQLELLHEEILTIVIILLIAVEAVLAFVK
;
A
#
# COMPACT_ATOMS: atom_id res chain seq x y z
N MET A 1 38.31 -64.64 -25.50
CA MET A 1 38.60 -64.04 -24.19
C MET A 1 38.84 -62.55 -24.38
N LEU A 2 38.05 -61.72 -23.68
CA LEU A 2 38.35 -60.35 -23.20
C LEU A 2 38.58 -59.27 -24.28
N LYS A 3 37.53 -58.49 -24.60
CA LYS A 3 37.09 -57.22 -23.97
C LYS A 3 37.75 -56.00 -24.64
N ASN A 4 37.07 -55.42 -25.63
CA ASN A 4 37.15 -53.99 -25.92
C ASN A 4 35.79 -53.40 -25.55
N VAL A 5 35.80 -52.53 -24.55
CA VAL A 5 34.63 -51.81 -24.04
C VAL A 5 34.47 -50.56 -24.89
N ASP A 6 33.46 -50.56 -25.76
CA ASP A 6 33.01 -49.40 -26.50
C ASP A 6 31.95 -48.68 -25.64
N ASN A 7 32.40 -47.71 -24.85
CA ASN A 7 31.53 -46.83 -24.07
C ASN A 7 31.19 -45.60 -24.92
N ASN A 8 30.22 -45.73 -25.82
CA ASN A 8 29.57 -44.60 -26.46
C ASN A 8 28.05 -44.80 -26.47
N LYS A 9 27.45 -44.54 -25.31
CA LYS A 9 26.03 -44.19 -25.18
C LYS A 9 25.91 -43.06 -24.17
N VAL A 10 25.93 -41.83 -24.66
CA VAL A 10 25.36 -40.68 -23.96
C VAL A 10 23.91 -40.57 -24.45
N PRO A 11 22.89 -40.79 -23.62
CA PRO A 11 21.51 -40.59 -24.00
C PRO A 11 21.04 -39.19 -23.58
N PHE A 12 20.24 -38.58 -24.47
CA PHE A 12 19.41 -37.39 -24.29
C PHE A 12 20.12 -36.05 -24.13
N GLY A 13 19.76 -35.14 -25.05
CA GLY A 13 20.34 -33.82 -25.22
C GLY A 13 20.06 -32.93 -24.02
N ILE A 14 21.14 -32.56 -23.35
CA ILE A 14 21.25 -31.25 -22.74
C ILE A 14 21.65 -30.35 -23.91
N GLU A 15 20.69 -29.60 -24.46
CA GLU A 15 21.01 -28.46 -25.31
C GLU A 15 21.95 -27.56 -24.51
N ARG A 16 23.17 -27.43 -25.02
CA ARG A 16 24.19 -26.54 -24.46
C ARG A 16 23.63 -25.11 -24.48
N LEU A 17 23.47 -24.53 -23.30
CA LEU A 17 23.63 -23.09 -22.99
C LEU A 17 23.48 -22.18 -24.22
N GLU A 18 22.25 -21.84 -24.59
CA GLU A 18 22.04 -20.67 -25.45
C GLU A 18 22.31 -19.43 -24.60
N LEU A 19 23.51 -18.86 -24.74
CA LEU A 19 23.76 -17.48 -24.33
C LEU A 19 22.75 -16.57 -25.04
N GLY A 20 21.86 -15.95 -24.27
CA GLY A 20 21.05 -14.81 -24.70
C GLY A 20 19.71 -15.14 -25.35
N GLU A 21 18.92 -16.06 -24.78
CA GLU A 21 17.50 -16.13 -25.13
C GLU A 21 16.85 -14.77 -24.86
N LYS A 22 16.19 -14.23 -25.90
CA LYS A 22 15.52 -12.94 -25.84
C LYS A 22 14.08 -13.11 -25.39
N PHE A 23 13.67 -12.21 -24.51
CA PHE A 23 12.32 -12.12 -23.98
C PHE A 23 11.69 -10.82 -24.43
N THR A 24 10.40 -10.88 -24.69
CA THR A 24 9.59 -9.68 -24.92
C THR A 24 8.62 -9.53 -23.76
N GLY A 25 8.33 -8.30 -23.37
CA GLY A 25 7.46 -8.05 -22.23
C GLY A 25 7.42 -6.59 -21.86
N ASN A 26 7.04 -6.33 -20.62
CA ASN A 26 6.88 -4.99 -20.08
C ASN A 26 7.51 -4.87 -18.69
N ILE A 27 8.18 -3.75 -18.44
CA ILE A 27 8.49 -3.28 -17.09
C ILE A 27 7.38 -2.33 -16.67
N PHE A 28 6.73 -2.63 -15.55
CA PHE A 28 5.77 -1.73 -14.91
C PHE A 28 6.43 -1.08 -13.70
N LEU A 29 6.43 0.25 -13.64
CA LEU A 29 6.94 1.00 -12.50
C LEU A 29 5.77 1.70 -11.81
N PHE A 30 5.37 1.21 -10.65
CA PHE A 30 4.31 1.79 -9.83
C PHE A 30 4.91 2.78 -8.84
N TYR A 31 4.34 3.98 -8.80
CA TYR A 31 4.64 5.00 -7.82
C TYR A 31 3.34 5.52 -7.21
N VAL A 32 3.24 5.49 -5.89
CA VAL A 32 2.08 6.02 -5.16
C VAL A 32 2.55 7.12 -4.21
N PHE A 33 1.87 8.25 -4.24
CA PHE A 33 2.23 9.46 -3.52
C PHE A 33 1.07 9.91 -2.62
N ASP A 34 1.36 10.21 -1.36
CA ASP A 34 0.48 10.96 -0.48
C ASP A 34 0.49 12.45 -0.87
N ILE A 35 -0.64 13.11 -1.04
CA ILE A 35 -0.69 14.53 -1.45
C ILE A 35 -1.56 15.41 -0.52
N GLY A 36 -2.17 14.82 0.51
CA GLY A 36 -3.09 15.52 1.41
C GLY A 36 -4.08 14.55 2.05
N ASP A 37 -5.11 15.09 2.73
CA ASP A 37 -6.07 14.25 3.47
C ASP A 37 -7.21 13.73 2.56
N GLU A 38 -7.74 14.59 1.68
CA GLU A 38 -8.84 14.21 0.79
C GLU A 38 -8.70 14.92 -0.56
N ILE A 39 -9.01 14.21 -1.65
CA ILE A 39 -9.16 14.79 -2.99
C ILE A 39 -10.64 14.87 -3.34
N VAL A 40 -11.16 16.10 -3.44
CA VAL A 40 -12.56 16.36 -3.75
C VAL A 40 -12.80 16.21 -5.26
N PHE A 41 -13.13 15.00 -5.69
CA PHE A 41 -13.36 14.62 -7.09
C PHE A 41 -14.37 15.49 -7.83
N ASP A 42 -15.41 15.96 -7.14
CA ASP A 42 -16.40 16.88 -7.70
C ASP A 42 -15.77 18.20 -8.17
N VAL A 43 -14.78 18.72 -7.44
CA VAL A 43 -14.08 19.96 -7.81
C VAL A 43 -13.24 19.72 -9.06
N ILE A 44 -12.57 18.56 -9.17
CA ILE A 44 -11.80 18.17 -10.35
C ILE A 44 -12.70 18.12 -11.59
N ARG A 45 -13.83 17.40 -11.48
CA ARG A 45 -14.81 17.25 -12.56
C ARG A 45 -15.41 18.60 -12.98
N LYS A 46 -15.89 19.40 -12.02
CA LYS A 46 -16.57 20.68 -12.30
C LYS A 46 -15.64 21.74 -12.88
N LYS A 47 -14.39 21.79 -12.44
CA LYS A 47 -13.40 22.78 -12.92
C LYS A 47 -12.58 22.28 -14.11
N GLY A 48 -12.71 21.02 -14.51
CA GLY A 48 -11.93 20.44 -15.60
C GLY A 48 -10.42 20.50 -15.36
N LEU A 49 -9.97 20.23 -14.12
CA LEU A 49 -8.57 20.42 -13.74
C LEU A 49 -7.63 19.41 -14.43
N LEU A 50 -8.17 18.25 -14.83
CA LEU A 50 -7.46 17.17 -15.49
C LEU A 50 -8.30 16.59 -16.63
N SER A 51 -7.63 16.00 -17.62
CA SER A 51 -8.25 15.19 -18.67
C SER A 51 -8.60 13.82 -18.10
N LEU A 52 -9.86 13.61 -17.74
CA LEU A 52 -10.33 12.36 -17.15
C LEU A 52 -10.53 11.30 -18.24
N ARG A 53 -10.20 10.05 -17.90
CA ARG A 53 -10.38 8.88 -18.78
C ARG A 53 -11.16 7.80 -18.06
N GLU A 54 -11.95 7.04 -18.81
CA GLU A 54 -12.55 5.82 -18.27
C GLU A 54 -11.56 4.67 -18.40
N THR A 55 -11.33 3.97 -17.29
CA THR A 55 -10.58 2.71 -17.30
C THR A 55 -11.55 1.59 -16.90
N PRO A 56 -11.49 0.43 -17.58
CA PRO A 56 -12.20 -0.75 -17.13
C PRO A 56 -11.77 -1.06 -15.69
N ARG A 57 -12.68 -1.67 -14.94
CA ARG A 57 -12.45 -2.02 -13.54
C ARG A 57 -12.51 -3.52 -13.42
N SER A 58 -11.56 -4.11 -12.71
CA SER A 58 -11.65 -5.49 -12.30
C SER A 58 -12.96 -5.73 -11.51
N PRO A 59 -13.68 -6.82 -11.82
CA PRO A 59 -14.86 -7.23 -11.07
C PRO A 59 -14.52 -7.74 -9.65
N TYR A 60 -13.22 -7.94 -9.34
CA TYR A 60 -12.75 -8.57 -8.10
C TYR A 60 -12.64 -7.60 -6.91
N PHE A 61 -12.60 -6.28 -7.16
CA PHE A 61 -12.56 -5.27 -6.10
C PHE A 61 -13.96 -4.80 -5.70
N LYS A 62 -14.20 -4.62 -4.39
CA LYS A 62 -15.35 -3.84 -3.91
C LYS A 62 -15.21 -2.39 -4.38
N ASN A 63 -16.34 -1.69 -4.47
CA ASN A 63 -16.44 -0.25 -4.79
C ASN A 63 -15.80 0.69 -3.74
N TYR A 64 -14.76 0.27 -3.05
CA TYR A 64 -14.03 1.07 -2.08
C TYR A 64 -12.95 1.88 -2.81
N HIS A 65 -12.80 3.17 -2.45
CA HIS A 65 -11.86 4.11 -3.08
C HIS A 65 -11.82 4.05 -4.62
N ILE A 66 -12.99 4.10 -5.28
CA ILE A 66 -13.07 4.11 -6.74
C ILE A 66 -12.19 5.25 -7.28
N PRO A 67 -11.12 4.96 -8.02
CA PRO A 67 -10.21 6.00 -8.46
C PRO A 67 -10.78 6.81 -9.61
N LEU A 68 -10.27 8.04 -9.73
CA LEU A 68 -10.40 8.84 -10.95
C LEU A 68 -9.16 8.65 -11.82
N SER A 69 -9.32 7.96 -12.95
CA SER A 69 -8.26 7.84 -13.95
C SER A 69 -8.14 9.12 -14.77
N PHE A 70 -6.92 9.51 -15.11
CA PHE A 70 -6.64 10.71 -15.89
C PHE A 70 -5.41 10.55 -16.78
N ASP A 71 -5.29 11.44 -17.77
CA ASP A 71 -4.08 11.54 -18.59
C ASP A 71 -3.12 12.55 -17.97
N LEU A 72 -1.84 12.16 -17.87
CA LEU A 72 -0.80 13.07 -17.40
C LEU A 72 -0.81 14.36 -18.22
N PRO A 73 -0.63 15.53 -17.58
CA PRO A 73 -0.33 16.77 -18.28
C PRO A 73 0.89 16.52 -19.16
N VAL A 74 0.70 16.45 -20.48
CA VAL A 74 1.81 16.26 -21.42
C VAL A 74 2.78 17.43 -21.25
N GLY A 75 3.87 17.20 -20.53
CA GLY A 75 5.10 17.93 -20.77
C GLY A 75 5.63 17.43 -22.11
N GLU A 76 6.07 18.33 -22.97
CA GLU A 76 6.76 17.98 -24.21
C GLU A 76 7.91 17.01 -23.90
N ILE A 77 7.68 15.71 -24.04
CA ILE A 77 8.72 14.69 -23.96
C ILE A 77 8.69 13.93 -25.27
N ALA A 78 9.38 14.50 -26.24
CA ALA A 78 10.08 13.72 -27.24
C ALA A 78 11.21 12.98 -26.52
N ASP A 79 11.07 11.66 -26.27
CA ASP A 79 12.10 10.69 -26.71
C ASP A 79 11.86 9.21 -26.38
N VAL A 80 10.69 8.77 -25.93
CA VAL A 80 10.44 7.32 -25.84
C VAL A 80 9.06 7.00 -26.41
N LYS A 81 9.07 6.61 -27.69
CA LYS A 81 7.88 6.42 -28.54
C LYS A 81 6.89 5.33 -28.10
N HIS A 82 7.08 4.66 -26.97
CA HIS A 82 6.28 3.49 -26.58
C HIS A 82 5.97 3.37 -25.08
N ILE A 83 6.06 4.45 -24.31
CA ILE A 83 5.66 4.40 -22.88
C ILE A 83 4.18 4.71 -22.76
N SER A 84 3.44 3.81 -22.11
CA SER A 84 2.08 4.10 -21.66
C SER A 84 2.12 4.49 -20.17
N VAL A 85 1.32 5.48 -19.78
CA VAL A 85 1.19 5.84 -18.36
C VAL A 85 -0.26 5.69 -17.92
N ILE A 86 -0.43 4.96 -16.83
CA ILE A 86 -1.71 4.83 -16.13
C ILE A 86 -1.64 5.71 -14.90
N SER A 87 -2.56 6.68 -14.81
CA SER A 87 -2.59 7.63 -13.70
C SER A 87 -3.96 7.65 -13.05
N LYS A 88 -3.97 7.55 -11.72
CA LYS A 88 -5.18 7.45 -10.91
C LYS A 88 -5.10 8.36 -9.70
N LEU A 89 -6.21 9.04 -9.40
CA LEU A 89 -6.40 9.76 -8.15
C LEU A 89 -7.27 8.93 -7.21
N TYR A 90 -6.90 8.90 -5.95
CA TYR A 90 -7.66 8.26 -4.88
C TYR A 90 -8.19 9.34 -3.94
N ASN A 91 -9.46 9.23 -3.56
CA ASN A 91 -10.13 10.26 -2.79
C ASN A 91 -9.52 10.45 -1.40
N PHE A 92 -8.82 9.47 -0.83
CA PHE A 92 -8.13 9.59 0.44
C PHE A 92 -6.80 10.39 0.37
N GLY A 93 -6.55 11.11 -0.73
CA GLY A 93 -5.37 11.96 -0.80
C GLY A 93 -4.16 11.32 -1.50
N ALA A 94 -4.35 10.35 -2.38
CA ALA A 94 -3.24 9.69 -3.07
C ALA A 94 -3.27 9.83 -4.60
N ILE A 95 -2.08 9.86 -5.21
CA ILE A 95 -1.87 9.78 -6.66
C ILE A 95 -1.07 8.51 -6.98
N SER A 96 -1.59 7.66 -7.85
CA SER A 96 -0.88 6.50 -8.43
C SER A 96 -0.45 6.83 -9.85
N LEU A 97 0.81 6.54 -10.17
CA LEU A 97 1.40 6.57 -11.50
C LEU A 97 2.01 5.20 -11.80
N CYS A 98 1.59 4.58 -12.91
CA CYS A 98 2.18 3.34 -13.42
C CYS A 98 2.73 3.57 -14.82
N TYR A 99 4.06 3.44 -14.98
CA TYR A 99 4.74 3.53 -16.27
C TYR A 99 4.90 2.13 -16.84
N GLN A 100 4.44 1.93 -18.08
CA GLN A 100 4.64 0.70 -18.83
C GLN A 100 5.74 0.92 -19.87
N ILE A 101 6.82 0.13 -19.76
CA ILE A 101 8.00 0.24 -20.61
C ILE A 101 8.20 -1.11 -21.30
N PRO A 102 7.94 -1.22 -22.61
CA PRO A 102 8.16 -2.47 -23.33
C PRO A 102 9.66 -2.75 -23.48
N PHE A 103 10.04 -4.02 -23.46
CA PHE A 103 11.41 -4.47 -23.73
C PHE A 103 11.44 -5.67 -24.68
N ASP A 104 12.57 -5.85 -25.35
CA ASP A 104 12.92 -6.99 -26.22
C ASP A 104 14.40 -7.29 -26.06
N ASP A 105 14.75 -8.02 -24.99
CA ASP A 105 16.14 -8.28 -24.62
C ASP A 105 16.32 -9.55 -23.78
N SER A 106 17.58 -9.92 -23.52
CA SER A 106 17.90 -10.99 -22.57
C SER A 106 17.68 -10.51 -21.13
N LEU A 107 17.39 -11.43 -20.19
CA LEU A 107 17.23 -11.06 -18.77
C LEU A 107 18.50 -10.44 -18.16
N ASP A 108 19.67 -10.83 -18.64
CA ASP A 108 20.96 -10.31 -18.17
C ASP A 108 21.17 -8.85 -18.63
N ASP A 109 20.85 -8.55 -19.89
CA ASP A 109 20.93 -7.19 -20.44
C ASP A 109 19.83 -6.29 -19.86
N LEU A 110 18.62 -6.83 -19.68
CA LEU A 110 17.49 -6.14 -19.05
C LEU A 110 17.85 -5.66 -17.65
N LYS A 111 18.56 -6.47 -16.86
CA LYS A 111 19.01 -6.09 -15.52
C LYS A 111 19.88 -4.83 -15.52
N GLY A 112 20.82 -4.73 -16.47
CA GLY A 112 21.65 -3.53 -16.62
C GLY A 112 20.82 -2.29 -16.94
N GLN A 113 19.86 -2.43 -17.87
CA GLN A 113 18.97 -1.34 -18.26
C GLN A 113 17.97 -0.96 -17.17
N LEU A 114 17.52 -1.93 -16.36
CA LEU A 114 16.49 -1.74 -15.35
C LEU A 114 16.94 -0.78 -14.24
N VAL A 115 18.22 -0.78 -13.87
CA VAL A 115 18.79 0.17 -12.91
C VAL A 115 18.65 1.61 -13.42
N ASP A 116 19.08 1.86 -14.66
CA ASP A 116 18.99 3.18 -15.30
C ASP A 116 17.53 3.62 -15.49
N ILE A 117 16.68 2.69 -15.94
CA ILE A 117 15.24 2.89 -16.08
C ILE A 117 14.65 3.29 -14.71
N TYR A 118 14.89 2.53 -13.66
CA TYR A 118 14.33 2.80 -12.35
C TYR A 118 14.74 4.19 -11.84
N GLU A 119 16.01 4.59 -12.00
CA GLU A 119 16.48 5.93 -11.61
C GLU A 119 15.81 7.05 -12.41
N ILE A 120 15.74 6.91 -13.73
CA ILE A 120 15.13 7.90 -14.64
C ILE A 120 13.66 8.11 -14.27
N TYR A 121 12.90 7.03 -14.10
CA TYR A 121 11.47 7.13 -13.82
C TYR A 121 11.16 7.48 -12.38
N ASN A 122 12.03 7.16 -11.43
CA ASN A 122 11.89 7.64 -10.07
C ASN A 122 11.93 9.18 -10.04
N ARG A 123 12.89 9.80 -10.73
CA ARG A 123 12.95 11.27 -10.87
C ARG A 123 11.78 11.82 -11.68
N LYS A 124 11.45 11.18 -12.80
CA LYS A 124 10.31 11.60 -13.65
C LYS A 124 8.98 11.56 -12.90
N SER A 125 8.76 10.55 -12.06
CA SER A 125 7.55 10.42 -11.25
C SER A 125 7.37 11.58 -10.28
N ASP A 126 8.45 12.11 -9.71
CA ASP A 126 8.41 13.30 -8.84
C ASP A 126 8.04 14.57 -9.64
N GLU A 127 8.57 14.70 -10.85
CA GLU A 127 8.24 15.81 -11.76
C GLU A 127 6.77 15.75 -12.20
N ASP A 128 6.31 14.58 -12.63
CA ASP A 128 4.94 14.34 -13.11
C ASP A 128 3.91 14.53 -11.99
N VAL A 129 4.15 13.97 -10.79
CA VAL A 129 3.24 14.15 -9.65
C VAL A 129 3.19 15.61 -9.19
N LYS A 130 4.31 16.34 -9.26
CA LYS A 130 4.36 17.78 -8.94
C LYS A 130 3.51 18.60 -9.91
N ALA A 131 3.57 18.29 -11.20
CA ALA A 131 2.74 18.95 -12.20
C ALA A 131 1.25 18.70 -11.94
N VAL A 132 0.87 17.47 -11.60
CA VAL A 132 -0.51 17.11 -11.25
C VAL A 132 -0.96 17.81 -9.97
N PHE A 133 -0.15 17.73 -8.90
CA PHE A 133 -0.42 18.36 -7.61
C PHE A 133 -0.72 19.86 -7.76
N ASN A 134 0.11 20.58 -8.51
CA ASN A 134 -0.09 22.01 -8.74
C ASN A 134 -1.42 22.32 -9.45
N LYS A 135 -1.85 21.46 -10.39
CA LYS A 135 -3.12 21.63 -11.09
C LYS A 135 -4.33 21.32 -10.20
N ILE A 136 -4.26 20.27 -9.40
CA ILE A 136 -5.38 19.84 -8.56
C ILE A 136 -5.36 20.44 -7.15
N TYR A 137 -4.36 21.26 -6.80
CA TYR A 137 -4.22 21.93 -5.51
C TYR A 137 -5.54 22.52 -4.96
N PRO A 138 -6.41 23.19 -5.77
CA PRO A 138 -7.67 23.73 -5.28
C PRO A 138 -8.73 22.68 -4.90
N ALA A 139 -8.47 21.41 -5.15
CA ALA A 139 -9.35 20.27 -4.88
C ALA A 139 -8.81 19.35 -3.77
N ILE A 140 -7.66 19.67 -3.17
CA ILE A 140 -7.05 18.89 -2.09
C ILE A 140 -7.37 19.52 -0.73
N GLU A 141 -7.88 18.72 0.20
CA GLU A 141 -8.00 19.10 1.61
C GLU A 141 -6.66 18.92 2.34
N LYS A 142 -6.23 19.96 3.07
CA LYS A 142 -4.91 20.05 3.72
C LYS A 142 -3.76 19.62 2.79
N PRO A 143 -3.56 20.34 1.67
CA PRO A 143 -2.58 19.96 0.65
C PRO A 143 -1.17 19.92 1.24
N GLN A 144 -0.51 18.79 1.02
CA GLN A 144 0.86 18.56 1.45
C GLN A 144 1.58 17.78 0.37
N PHE A 145 2.54 18.41 -0.31
CA PHE A 145 3.34 17.68 -1.30
C PHE A 145 4.11 16.56 -0.60
N TYR A 146 4.06 15.36 -1.17
CA TYR A 146 4.21 14.07 -0.49
C TYR A 146 5.27 14.01 0.63
N GLN A 147 4.86 13.46 1.78
CA GLN A 147 5.79 12.99 2.82
C GLN A 147 6.12 11.50 2.69
N MET A 148 5.28 10.76 1.96
CA MET A 148 5.37 9.32 1.76
C MET A 148 5.22 9.02 0.28
N LYS A 149 6.14 8.18 -0.21
CA LYS A 149 6.19 7.69 -1.58
C LYS A 149 6.51 6.20 -1.51
N ASN A 150 5.66 5.39 -2.11
CA ASN A 150 5.95 3.97 -2.32
C ASN A 150 6.26 3.73 -3.79
N SER A 151 7.25 2.88 -4.05
CA SER A 151 7.61 2.42 -5.38
C SER A 151 7.60 0.90 -5.40
N TYR A 152 7.09 0.32 -6.48
CA TYR A 152 7.11 -1.11 -6.71
C TYR A 152 7.26 -1.34 -8.20
N TYR A 153 8.06 -2.33 -8.61
CA TYR A 153 8.17 -2.63 -10.04
C TYR A 153 7.87 -4.07 -10.38
N ILE A 154 7.42 -4.29 -11.61
CA ILE A 154 7.07 -5.62 -12.09
C ILE A 154 7.74 -5.82 -13.44
N VAL A 155 8.46 -6.93 -13.59
CA VAL A 155 8.94 -7.40 -14.88
C VAL A 155 7.97 -8.46 -15.36
N GLN A 156 7.15 -8.11 -16.36
CA GLN A 156 6.28 -9.05 -17.04
C GLN A 156 6.96 -9.53 -18.32
N VAL A 157 6.95 -10.84 -18.53
CA VAL A 157 7.48 -11.53 -19.71
C VAL A 157 6.34 -12.26 -20.40
N ASN A 158 6.24 -12.08 -21.72
CA ASN A 158 5.30 -12.82 -22.54
C ASN A 158 5.76 -14.28 -22.67
N PRO A 159 4.87 -15.27 -22.46
CA PRO A 159 5.20 -16.65 -22.69
C PRO A 159 5.71 -16.93 -24.10
N SER A 160 6.82 -17.66 -24.22
CA SER A 160 7.38 -18.02 -25.51
C SER A 160 6.53 -19.09 -26.22
N GLN A 161 6.58 -19.16 -27.56
CA GLN A 161 5.87 -20.21 -28.32
C GLN A 161 6.34 -21.63 -27.98
N LYS A 162 7.57 -21.77 -27.46
CA LYS A 162 8.02 -23.01 -26.82
C LYS A 162 7.35 -23.01 -25.45
N ASN A 163 6.31 -23.81 -25.31
CA ASN A 163 5.49 -23.94 -24.11
C ASN A 163 6.32 -24.59 -22.97
N ILE A 164 7.31 -23.86 -22.44
CA ILE A 164 8.15 -24.27 -21.31
C ILE A 164 7.24 -24.33 -20.08
N ALA A 165 7.25 -25.45 -19.37
CA ALA A 165 6.48 -25.57 -18.14
C ALA A 165 7.02 -24.57 -17.10
N PRO A 166 6.16 -23.94 -16.27
CA PRO A 166 6.59 -23.03 -15.21
C PRO A 166 7.73 -23.55 -14.34
N GLU A 167 7.73 -24.85 -14.04
CA GLU A 167 8.76 -25.50 -13.23
C GLU A 167 10.12 -25.53 -13.94
N ASP A 168 10.14 -25.86 -15.23
CA ASP A 168 11.35 -25.88 -16.05
C ASP A 168 11.87 -24.45 -16.26
N PHE A 169 10.97 -23.47 -16.44
CA PHE A 169 11.33 -22.06 -16.55
C PHE A 169 11.97 -21.55 -15.26
N LYS A 170 11.42 -21.93 -14.10
CA LYS A 170 11.98 -21.61 -12.78
C LYS A 170 13.36 -22.24 -12.59
N GLU A 171 13.54 -23.51 -12.96
CA GLU A 171 14.83 -24.19 -12.83
C GLU A 171 15.90 -23.55 -13.73
N GLN A 172 15.52 -23.14 -14.95
CA GLN A 172 16.43 -22.55 -15.93
C GLN A 172 16.76 -21.08 -15.65
N TYR A 173 15.77 -20.27 -15.23
CA TYR A 173 15.88 -18.81 -15.13
C TYR A 173 15.76 -18.25 -13.72
N GLY A 174 15.42 -19.06 -12.71
CA GLY A 174 15.12 -18.61 -11.35
C GLY A 174 16.20 -17.73 -10.72
N SER A 175 17.48 -18.13 -10.79
CA SER A 175 18.60 -17.33 -10.26
C SER A 175 18.75 -15.99 -10.98
N LYS A 176 18.57 -15.96 -12.31
CA LYS A 176 18.60 -14.71 -13.09
C LYS A 176 17.46 -13.78 -12.72
N ILE A 177 16.25 -14.33 -12.54
CA ILE A 177 15.07 -13.56 -12.15
C ILE A 177 15.25 -13.01 -10.73
N ALA A 178 15.71 -13.83 -9.79
CA ALA A 178 16.01 -13.39 -8.43
C ALA A 178 17.02 -12.22 -8.42
N SER A 179 18.09 -12.35 -9.20
CA SER A 179 19.12 -11.32 -9.34
C SER A 179 18.59 -10.04 -10.02
N LEU A 180 17.68 -10.19 -10.99
CA LEU A 180 16.97 -9.08 -11.64
C LEU A 180 16.08 -8.33 -10.63
N LEU A 181 15.28 -9.04 -9.83
CA LEU A 181 14.32 -8.45 -8.88
C LEU A 181 14.97 -7.69 -7.71
N ARG A 182 16.17 -8.07 -7.30
CA ARG A 182 16.90 -7.34 -6.24
C ARG A 182 17.82 -6.24 -6.78
N LEU A 183 17.90 -6.08 -8.11
CA LEU A 183 18.87 -5.20 -8.75
C LEU A 183 20.32 -5.46 -8.28
N GLU A 184 20.61 -6.64 -7.75
CA GLU A 184 21.92 -6.99 -7.19
C GLU A 184 22.87 -7.39 -8.32
N THR A 185 23.96 -6.66 -8.53
CA THR A 185 24.94 -6.97 -9.60
C THR A 185 25.79 -8.22 -9.33
N GLN A 186 25.75 -8.78 -8.13
CA GLN A 186 26.49 -9.99 -7.73
C GLN A 186 25.57 -11.22 -7.67
N SER A 187 26.17 -12.41 -7.66
CA SER A 187 25.43 -13.67 -7.44
C SER A 187 24.82 -13.70 -6.05
N LEU A 188 23.52 -13.93 -5.96
CA LEU A 188 22.81 -14.11 -4.68
C LEU A 188 23.35 -15.35 -3.96
N SER A 189 23.27 -15.35 -2.63
CA SER A 189 23.54 -16.57 -1.87
C SER A 189 22.40 -17.59 -2.08
N ASP A 190 22.73 -18.89 -2.03
CA ASP A 190 21.75 -19.98 -2.20
C ASP A 190 20.51 -19.83 -1.29
N TYR A 191 20.69 -19.27 -0.09
CA TYR A 191 19.60 -19.01 0.86
C TYR A 191 18.67 -17.86 0.40
N GLN A 192 19.23 -16.79 -0.15
CA GLN A 192 18.46 -15.67 -0.66
C GLN A 192 17.72 -16.02 -1.95
N GLU A 193 18.32 -16.86 -2.80
CA GLU A 193 17.63 -17.38 -3.98
C GLU A 193 16.47 -18.29 -3.59
N ALA A 194 16.67 -19.21 -2.65
CA ALA A 194 15.61 -20.08 -2.15
C ALA A 194 14.44 -19.29 -1.54
N ASP A 195 14.70 -18.26 -0.73
CA ASP A 195 13.65 -17.43 -0.11
C ASP A 195 12.76 -16.70 -1.14
N ILE A 196 13.34 -16.25 -2.26
CA ILE A 196 12.58 -15.62 -3.36
C ILE A 196 11.80 -16.70 -4.15
N LEU A 197 12.47 -17.82 -4.45
CA LEU A 197 11.91 -18.90 -5.25
C LEU A 197 10.87 -19.72 -4.48
N ASP A 198 10.82 -19.68 -3.16
CA ASP A 198 9.82 -20.40 -2.34
C ASP A 198 8.40 -19.81 -2.50
N TYR A 199 8.29 -18.55 -2.94
CA TYR A 199 7.02 -17.84 -3.13
C TYR A 199 6.65 -17.72 -4.62
N THR A 200 6.61 -18.87 -5.28
CA THR A 200 6.16 -18.98 -6.67
C THR A 200 4.74 -19.53 -6.76
N THR A 201 3.85 -18.84 -7.47
CA THR A 201 2.56 -19.44 -7.87
C THR A 201 2.76 -20.26 -9.13
N GLY A 202 2.36 -21.53 -9.08
CA GLY A 202 2.17 -22.37 -10.26
C GLY A 202 0.80 -23.02 -10.13
N TYR A 203 -0.25 -22.36 -10.63
CA TYR A 203 -1.61 -22.92 -10.63
C TYR A 203 -2.07 -23.03 -12.07
N TYR A 204 -2.46 -24.23 -12.52
CA TYR A 204 -2.77 -24.58 -13.93
C TYR A 204 -1.59 -24.70 -14.92
N GLY A 205 -0.33 -24.58 -14.46
CA GLY A 205 0.84 -24.92 -15.29
C GLY A 205 1.04 -24.02 -16.51
N LYS A 206 0.52 -22.80 -16.49
CA LYS A 206 0.61 -21.83 -17.59
C LYS A 206 1.26 -20.51 -17.21
N ASP A 207 1.11 -20.09 -15.97
CA ASP A 207 1.64 -18.84 -15.44
C ASP A 207 2.68 -19.10 -14.36
N PHE A 208 3.64 -18.19 -14.25
CA PHE A 208 4.68 -18.22 -13.23
C PHE A 208 4.89 -16.82 -12.67
N MET A 209 4.73 -16.66 -11.36
CA MET A 209 4.96 -15.37 -10.69
C MET A 209 5.92 -15.53 -9.52
N ILE A 210 6.77 -14.52 -9.33
CA ILE A 210 7.64 -14.37 -8.17
C ILE A 210 7.26 -13.08 -7.44
N PHE A 211 7.10 -13.17 -6.12
CA PHE A 211 6.77 -12.06 -5.25
C PHE A 211 7.93 -11.68 -4.33
N ASP A 212 8.43 -10.45 -4.46
CA ASP A 212 9.32 -9.81 -3.50
C ASP A 212 8.65 -8.54 -2.93
N SER A 213 9.22 -8.02 -1.85
CA SER A 213 8.84 -6.83 -1.11
C SER A 213 8.89 -5.53 -1.95
N GLU A 214 9.78 -5.43 -2.93
CA GLU A 214 9.95 -4.23 -3.76
C GLU A 214 9.72 -4.48 -5.26
N ALA A 215 9.65 -5.75 -5.66
CA ALA A 215 9.57 -6.15 -7.05
C ALA A 215 8.84 -7.47 -7.25
N SER A 216 8.29 -7.65 -8.45
CA SER A 216 7.74 -8.94 -8.87
C SER A 216 8.11 -9.31 -10.29
N PHE A 217 8.10 -10.61 -10.56
CA PHE A 217 8.22 -11.15 -11.89
C PHE A 217 6.93 -11.86 -12.27
N ILE A 218 6.45 -11.65 -13.49
CA ILE A 218 5.25 -12.29 -14.03
C ILE A 218 5.61 -12.89 -15.39
N TYR A 219 5.37 -14.18 -15.58
CA TYR A 219 5.42 -14.86 -16.86
C TYR A 219 4.01 -15.29 -17.23
N ASP A 220 3.32 -14.41 -17.95
CA ASP A 220 1.91 -14.53 -18.31
C ASP A 220 1.60 -13.50 -19.41
N ASP A 221 0.79 -13.86 -20.40
CA ASP A 221 0.24 -12.94 -21.40
C ASP A 221 -1.09 -12.29 -20.96
N GLU A 222 -1.79 -12.88 -20.00
CA GLU A 222 -3.04 -12.39 -19.40
C GLU A 222 -2.80 -11.68 -18.04
N TYR A 223 -1.84 -10.75 -18.02
CA TYR A 223 -1.34 -10.14 -16.78
C TYR A 223 -2.17 -8.95 -16.24
N PHE A 224 -3.17 -8.44 -16.98
CA PHE A 224 -3.82 -7.16 -16.66
C PHE A 224 -4.53 -7.17 -15.29
N GLU A 225 -5.29 -8.22 -15.01
CA GLU A 225 -5.99 -8.41 -13.73
C GLU A 225 -4.99 -8.47 -12.57
N THR A 226 -3.90 -9.21 -12.75
CA THR A 226 -2.81 -9.34 -11.79
C THR A 226 -2.19 -7.97 -11.46
N LEU A 227 -1.92 -7.13 -12.47
CA LEU A 227 -1.39 -5.79 -12.25
C LEU A 227 -2.33 -4.91 -11.39
N GLU A 228 -3.65 -5.07 -11.51
CA GLU A 228 -4.59 -4.33 -10.66
C GLU A 228 -4.49 -4.75 -9.19
N PHE A 229 -4.17 -6.02 -8.89
CA PHE A 229 -3.89 -6.48 -7.51
C PHE A 229 -2.61 -5.86 -6.96
N PHE A 230 -1.53 -5.81 -7.75
CA PHE A 230 -0.30 -5.15 -7.33
C PHE A 230 -0.48 -3.65 -7.08
N GLU A 231 -1.15 -2.96 -8.00
CA GLU A 231 -1.45 -1.54 -7.82
C GLU A 231 -2.25 -1.32 -6.54
N SER A 232 -3.32 -2.10 -6.36
CA SER A 232 -4.18 -2.01 -5.17
C SER A 232 -3.41 -2.27 -3.88
N ALA A 233 -2.59 -3.32 -3.82
CA ALA A 233 -1.80 -3.63 -2.63
C ALA A 233 -0.81 -2.50 -2.28
N ASN A 234 -0.18 -1.89 -3.30
CA ASN A 234 0.74 -0.76 -3.10
C ASN A 234 0.01 0.51 -2.56
N ILE A 235 -1.20 0.76 -3.05
CA ILE A 235 -2.07 1.84 -2.56
C ILE A 235 -2.49 1.60 -1.11
N GLN A 236 -2.90 0.38 -0.78
CA GLN A 236 -3.29 0.02 0.58
C GLN A 236 -2.11 0.12 1.55
N LEU A 237 -0.90 -0.27 1.12
CA LEU A 237 0.31 -0.10 1.91
C LEU A 237 0.55 1.39 2.24
N LEU A 238 0.43 2.28 1.26
CA LEU A 238 0.57 3.73 1.48
C LEU A 238 -0.50 4.24 2.46
N GLU A 239 -1.74 3.79 2.32
CA GLU A 239 -2.85 4.19 3.19
C GLU A 239 -2.63 3.73 4.64
N LEU A 240 -2.19 2.48 4.85
CA LEU A 240 -1.84 1.97 6.18
C LEU A 240 -0.69 2.76 6.79
N GLN A 241 0.38 3.03 6.03
CA GLN A 241 1.51 3.84 6.50
C GLN A 241 1.09 5.26 6.88
N TYR A 242 0.19 5.87 6.11
CA TYR A 242 -0.38 7.18 6.44
C TYR A 242 -1.11 7.16 7.78
N PHE A 243 -2.00 6.18 7.99
CA PHE A 243 -2.74 6.08 9.26
C PHE A 243 -1.82 5.78 10.45
N ASP A 244 -0.82 4.91 10.27
CA ASP A 244 0.14 4.59 11.31
C ASP A 244 0.87 5.85 11.82
N LYS A 245 1.36 6.68 10.89
CA LYS A 245 2.02 7.97 11.20
C LYS A 245 1.06 9.02 11.73
N PHE A 246 -0.18 9.05 11.24
CA PHE A 246 -1.21 9.96 11.72
C PHE A 246 -1.62 9.65 13.16
N LEU A 247 -1.75 8.36 13.50
CA LEU A 247 -2.00 7.87 14.85
C LEU A 247 -0.85 8.22 15.80
N ASP A 248 0.40 8.03 15.37
CA ASP A 248 1.57 8.41 16.19
C ASP A 248 1.58 9.88 16.56
N LYS A 249 1.41 10.77 15.57
CA LYS A 249 1.34 12.22 15.80
C LYS A 249 0.18 12.59 16.74
N SER A 250 -0.94 11.88 16.62
CA SER A 250 -2.14 12.15 17.43
C SER A 250 -1.97 11.71 18.88
N LEU A 251 -1.33 10.55 19.09
CA LEU A 251 -0.94 10.06 20.42
C LEU A 251 0.11 10.97 21.06
N GLU A 252 1.17 11.35 20.33
CA GLU A 252 2.20 12.27 20.83
C GLU A 252 1.59 13.63 21.24
N ALA A 253 0.72 14.19 20.41
CA ALA A 253 0.03 15.44 20.72
C ALA A 253 -0.87 15.36 21.96
N PHE A 254 -1.41 14.17 22.26
CA PHE A 254 -2.16 13.92 23.48
C PHE A 254 -1.26 13.83 24.71
N TYR A 255 -0.15 13.10 24.62
CA TYR A 255 0.82 12.99 25.73
C TYR A 255 1.48 14.33 26.10
N LEU A 256 1.80 15.16 25.10
CA LEU A 256 2.47 16.45 25.32
C LEU A 256 1.56 17.55 25.88
N LYS A 257 0.23 17.39 25.77
CA LYS A 257 -0.74 18.33 26.35
C LYS A 257 -1.18 17.78 27.70
N PRO A 258 -0.74 18.35 28.84
CA PRO A 258 -1.26 17.93 30.12
C PRO A 258 -2.78 18.02 30.08
N LEU A 259 -3.45 16.95 30.52
CA LEU A 259 -4.90 16.91 30.68
C LEU A 259 -5.31 17.88 31.80
N ALA A 260 -5.23 19.18 31.53
CA ALA A 260 -5.87 20.19 32.33
C ALA A 260 -7.38 20.02 32.07
N ILE A 261 -8.04 19.27 32.95
CA ILE A 261 -9.49 19.16 32.97
C ILE A 261 -9.99 20.60 33.17
N PRO A 262 -10.67 21.20 32.17
CA PRO A 262 -11.11 22.58 32.28
C PRO A 262 -12.09 22.68 33.45
N TRP A 263 -12.05 23.78 34.21
CA TRP A 263 -12.92 23.97 35.38
C TRP A 263 -14.41 23.80 35.05
N GLN A 264 -14.82 24.02 33.80
CA GLN A 264 -16.20 23.78 33.35
C GLN A 264 -16.59 22.29 33.31
N ALA A 265 -15.64 21.36 33.17
CA ALA A 265 -15.90 19.92 33.23
C ALA A 265 -16.24 19.42 34.65
N TYR A 266 -15.96 20.25 35.67
CA TYR A 266 -16.39 20.04 37.06
C TYR A 266 -17.89 20.36 37.27
N ILE A 267 -18.57 20.96 36.29
CA ILE A 267 -20.01 21.25 36.36
C ILE A 267 -20.79 20.13 35.65
N PRO A 268 -21.63 19.33 36.35
CA PRO A 268 -22.26 18.13 35.79
C PRO A 268 -23.09 18.36 34.51
N ILE A 269 -23.69 19.55 34.36
CA ILE A 269 -24.57 19.92 33.25
C ILE A 269 -23.80 20.51 32.06
N VAL A 270 -22.64 21.12 32.31
CA VAL A 270 -21.81 21.79 31.29
C VAL A 270 -20.72 20.85 30.74
N GLY A 271 -20.19 19.95 31.58
CA GLY A 271 -19.14 19.00 31.21
C GLY A 271 -19.53 18.03 30.08
N ARG A 272 -20.80 17.64 29.98
CA ARG A 272 -21.31 16.75 28.90
C ARG A 272 -21.19 17.35 27.49
N LYS A 273 -21.04 18.68 27.37
CA LYS A 273 -20.91 19.37 26.07
C LYS A 273 -19.47 19.70 25.69
N PHE A 274 -18.49 19.38 26.55
CA PHE A 274 -17.09 19.70 26.26
C PHE A 274 -16.46 18.64 25.36
N SER A 275 -16.06 19.03 24.15
CA SER A 275 -15.22 18.17 23.31
C SER A 275 -13.80 18.17 23.88
N THR A 276 -13.49 17.18 24.70
CA THR A 276 -12.13 17.00 25.24
C THR A 276 -11.18 16.49 24.14
N PRO A 277 -9.85 16.71 24.27
CA PRO A 277 -8.86 16.13 23.36
C PRO A 277 -9.05 14.61 23.17
N ILE A 278 -9.43 13.89 24.23
CA ILE A 278 -9.70 12.45 24.17
C ILE A 278 -10.96 12.10 23.36
N SER A 279 -11.98 12.96 23.37
CA SER A 279 -13.20 12.76 22.55
C SER A 279 -12.89 12.92 21.05
N LYS A 280 -11.88 13.73 20.70
CA LYS A 280 -11.41 13.86 19.32
C LYS A 280 -10.64 12.60 18.88
N LEU A 281 -9.79 12.05 19.75
CA LEU A 281 -9.10 10.77 19.51
C LEU A 281 -10.10 9.61 19.35
N ALA A 282 -11.13 9.54 20.20
CA ALA A 282 -12.14 8.48 20.12
C ALA A 282 -12.93 8.51 18.80
N ARG A 283 -13.30 9.70 18.30
CA ARG A 283 -13.94 9.82 16.97
C ARG A 283 -13.02 9.37 15.84
N MET A 284 -11.78 9.85 15.86
CA MET A 284 -10.76 9.46 14.90
C MET A 284 -10.52 7.94 14.90
N ARG A 285 -10.52 7.30 16.07
CA ARG A 285 -10.44 5.84 16.19
C ARG A 285 -11.56 5.17 15.40
N VAL A 286 -12.81 5.59 15.61
CA VAL A 286 -13.97 5.02 14.90
C VAL A 286 -13.82 5.18 13.38
N ASP A 287 -13.43 6.35 12.91
CA ASP A 287 -13.25 6.63 11.49
C ASP A 287 -12.17 5.73 10.86
N ILE A 288 -11.02 5.59 11.52
CA ILE A 288 -9.90 4.76 11.05
C ILE A 288 -10.24 3.27 11.14
N SER A 289 -10.89 2.80 12.23
CA SER A 289 -11.29 1.40 12.36
C SER A 289 -12.19 0.94 11.22
N VAL A 290 -13.15 1.78 10.80
CA VAL A 290 -14.02 1.48 9.65
C VAL A 290 -13.22 1.39 8.35
N ILE A 291 -12.19 2.22 8.17
CA ILE A 291 -11.33 2.19 6.99
C ILE A 291 -10.47 0.92 6.98
N VAL A 292 -9.84 0.58 8.11
CA VAL A 292 -9.02 -0.63 8.25
C VAL A 292 -9.85 -1.90 8.02
N GLU A 293 -11.08 -1.97 8.54
CA GLU A 293 -12.01 -3.08 8.27
C GLU A 293 -12.40 -3.17 6.79
N ARG A 294 -12.53 -2.02 6.11
CA ARG A 294 -12.83 -1.98 4.68
C ARG A 294 -11.64 -2.37 3.83
N LEU A 295 -10.42 -2.08 4.23
CA LEU A 295 -9.20 -2.57 3.60
C LEU A 295 -9.11 -4.09 3.68
N ASP A 296 -9.35 -4.64 4.88
CA ASP A 296 -9.42 -6.09 5.12
C ASP A 296 -10.48 -6.77 4.24
N SER A 297 -11.65 -6.16 4.14
CA SER A 297 -12.75 -6.72 3.36
C SER A 297 -12.78 -6.26 1.90
N SER A 298 -11.82 -5.46 1.42
CA SER A 298 -11.89 -4.76 0.11
C SER A 298 -11.98 -5.72 -1.07
N ILE A 299 -11.50 -6.94 -0.90
CA ILE A 299 -11.60 -8.00 -1.89
C ILE A 299 -12.79 -8.88 -1.54
N LYS A 300 -13.88 -8.70 -2.28
CA LYS A 300 -14.98 -9.66 -2.26
C LYS A 300 -14.49 -10.86 -3.07
N MET A 301 -13.91 -11.83 -2.38
CA MET A 301 -13.54 -13.16 -2.90
C MET A 301 -14.80 -13.88 -3.43
N VAL A 302 -15.29 -13.48 -4.60
CA VAL A 302 -16.39 -14.16 -5.29
C VAL A 302 -15.81 -14.70 -6.59
N GLY A 303 -15.32 -15.93 -6.53
CA GLY A 303 -15.31 -16.82 -7.71
C GLY A 303 -13.97 -17.40 -8.11
N ASP A 304 -12.84 -16.84 -7.69
CA ASP A 304 -11.52 -17.32 -8.15
C ASP A 304 -10.52 -17.56 -7.01
N ALA A 305 -10.15 -18.83 -6.83
CA ALA A 305 -9.14 -19.26 -5.86
C ALA A 305 -7.74 -18.76 -6.24
N TYR A 306 -7.49 -18.56 -7.54
CA TYR A 306 -6.22 -18.09 -8.06
C TYR A 306 -5.89 -16.67 -7.58
N TYR A 307 -6.75 -15.69 -7.90
CA TYR A 307 -6.53 -14.30 -7.50
C TYR A 307 -6.57 -14.10 -5.97
N SER A 308 -7.30 -14.95 -5.26
CA SER A 308 -7.30 -14.99 -3.80
C SER A 308 -5.92 -15.36 -3.23
N GLN A 309 -5.22 -16.30 -3.87
CA GLN A 309 -3.87 -16.70 -3.49
C GLN A 309 -2.85 -15.62 -3.86
N VAL A 310 -2.91 -15.09 -5.08
CA VAL A 310 -2.05 -13.99 -5.54
C VAL A 310 -2.14 -12.81 -4.57
N TYR A 311 -3.35 -12.40 -4.19
CA TYR A 311 -3.53 -11.31 -3.25
C TYR A 311 -3.02 -11.65 -1.84
N SER A 312 -3.26 -12.86 -1.34
CA SER A 312 -2.74 -13.28 -0.03
C SER A 312 -1.21 -13.21 0.01
N MET A 313 -0.54 -13.66 -1.05
CA MET A 313 0.92 -13.57 -1.17
C MET A 313 1.41 -12.12 -1.20
N LEU A 314 0.72 -11.24 -1.94
CA LEU A 314 1.01 -9.81 -1.94
C LEU A 314 0.86 -9.19 -0.55
N TYR A 315 -0.23 -9.51 0.14
CA TYR A 315 -0.54 -9.00 1.46
C TYR A 315 0.55 -9.35 2.48
N GLU A 316 1.04 -10.58 2.43
CA GLU A 316 2.14 -11.07 3.26
C GLU A 316 3.48 -10.42 2.86
N LYS A 317 3.86 -10.47 1.59
CA LYS A 317 5.18 -10.00 1.11
C LYS A 317 5.38 -8.50 1.26
N LEU A 318 4.33 -7.71 1.04
CA LEU A 318 4.36 -6.26 1.26
C LEU A 318 4.16 -5.87 2.74
N SER A 319 4.05 -6.86 3.64
CA SER A 319 3.89 -6.68 5.09
C SER A 319 2.64 -5.88 5.49
N LEU A 320 1.57 -5.90 4.69
CA LEU A 320 0.33 -5.16 4.99
C LEU A 320 -0.27 -5.61 6.32
N GLN A 321 -0.19 -6.91 6.62
CA GLN A 321 -0.64 -7.46 7.90
C GLN A 321 0.07 -6.81 9.10
N SER A 322 1.39 -6.64 9.03
CA SER A 322 2.19 -6.05 10.12
C SER A 322 1.79 -4.60 10.38
N TRP A 323 1.59 -3.82 9.31
CA TRP A 323 1.10 -2.44 9.41
C TRP A 323 -0.31 -2.37 10.01
N GLN A 324 -1.20 -3.25 9.56
CA GLN A 324 -2.56 -3.36 10.09
C GLN A 324 -2.56 -3.69 11.60
N GLU A 325 -1.74 -4.65 12.03
CA GLU A 325 -1.58 -5.00 13.44
C GLU A 325 -1.01 -3.84 14.28
N SER A 326 -0.06 -3.08 13.73
CA SER A 326 0.46 -1.86 14.38
C SER A 326 -0.64 -0.83 14.60
N ILE A 327 -1.43 -0.56 13.57
CA ILE A 327 -2.56 0.38 13.63
C ILE A 327 -3.60 -0.08 14.65
N ASN A 328 -3.98 -1.36 14.64
CA ASN A 328 -4.94 -1.90 15.59
C ASN A 328 -4.47 -1.73 17.05
N LYS A 329 -3.20 -2.03 17.34
CA LYS A 329 -2.61 -1.78 18.68
C LYS A 329 -2.70 -0.30 19.08
N LYS A 330 -2.44 0.63 18.17
CA LYS A 330 -2.57 2.07 18.43
C LYS A 330 -4.02 2.49 18.68
N LEU A 331 -4.97 1.91 17.95
CA LEU A 331 -6.41 2.15 18.15
C LEU A 331 -6.90 1.60 19.50
N ASP A 332 -6.38 0.46 19.94
CA ASP A 332 -6.67 -0.12 21.27
C ASP A 332 -6.11 0.77 22.38
N ILE A 333 -4.88 1.28 22.25
CA ILE A 333 -4.31 2.25 23.20
C ILE A 333 -5.20 3.50 23.31
N ILE A 334 -5.75 3.99 22.19
CA ILE A 334 -6.67 5.14 22.21
C ILE A 334 -7.97 4.80 22.96
N GLU A 335 -8.50 3.59 22.83
CA GLU A 335 -9.66 3.12 23.58
C GLU A 335 -9.39 3.04 25.08
N ASP A 336 -8.25 2.49 25.48
CA ASP A 336 -7.84 2.40 26.87
C ASP A 336 -7.70 3.80 27.49
N LEU A 337 -7.03 4.73 26.79
CA LEU A 337 -6.90 6.12 27.21
C LEU A 337 -8.26 6.81 27.37
N TYR A 338 -9.20 6.55 26.44
CA TYR A 338 -10.56 7.08 26.55
C TYR A 338 -11.29 6.55 27.77
N THR A 339 -11.19 5.24 28.02
CA THR A 339 -11.82 4.58 29.17
C THR A 339 -11.26 5.09 30.50
N VAL A 340 -9.93 5.20 30.62
CA VAL A 340 -9.27 5.76 31.81
C VAL A 340 -9.71 7.21 32.04
N TYR A 341 -9.80 8.02 30.98
CA TYR A 341 -10.25 9.40 31.12
C TYR A 341 -11.71 9.53 31.55
N GLN A 342 -12.61 8.70 31.00
CA GLN A 342 -14.01 8.68 31.42
C GLN A 342 -14.12 8.30 32.90
N HIS A 343 -13.37 7.28 33.34
CA HIS A 343 -13.37 6.87 34.74
C HIS A 343 -12.88 7.98 35.69
N GLN A 344 -11.83 8.72 35.31
CA GLN A 344 -11.39 9.88 36.10
C GLN A 344 -12.45 10.98 36.20
N LEU A 345 -13.22 11.23 35.13
CA LEU A 345 -14.31 12.20 35.17
C LEU A 345 -15.46 11.74 36.07
N GLU A 346 -15.80 10.46 36.06
CA GLU A 346 -16.81 9.87 36.94
C GLU A 346 -16.42 10.04 38.41
N LEU A 347 -15.17 9.68 38.77
CA LEU A 347 -14.65 9.86 40.14
C LEU A 347 -14.70 11.33 40.58
N LEU A 348 -14.31 12.26 39.71
CA LEU A 348 -14.42 13.69 40.01
C LEU A 348 -15.87 14.14 40.22
N HIS A 349 -16.81 13.66 39.40
CA HIS A 349 -18.22 13.99 39.58
C HIS A 349 -18.77 13.44 40.90
N GLU A 350 -18.35 12.25 41.31
CA GLU A 350 -18.69 11.67 42.62
C GLU A 350 -18.08 12.47 43.79
N GLU A 351 -16.81 12.85 43.70
CA GLU A 351 -16.14 13.69 44.70
C GLU A 351 -16.79 15.07 44.83
N ILE A 352 -17.12 15.72 43.72
CA ILE A 352 -17.80 17.03 43.70
C ILE A 352 -19.19 16.91 44.30
N LEU A 353 -19.95 15.86 43.93
CA LEU A 353 -21.25 15.61 44.52
C LEU A 353 -21.14 15.44 46.04
N THR A 354 -20.12 14.72 46.50
CA THR A 354 -19.82 14.53 47.93
C THR A 354 -19.53 15.87 48.61
N ILE A 355 -18.68 16.71 48.03
CA ILE A 355 -18.34 18.05 48.56
C ILE A 355 -19.60 18.94 48.60
N VAL A 356 -20.42 18.94 47.55
CA VAL A 356 -21.65 19.73 47.48
C VAL A 356 -22.63 19.30 48.57
N ILE A 357 -22.81 17.99 48.78
CA ILE A 357 -23.66 17.46 49.86
C ILE A 357 -23.14 17.88 51.23
N ILE A 358 -21.84 17.72 51.49
CA ILE A 358 -21.21 18.15 52.75
C ILE A 358 -21.44 19.64 53.00
N LEU A 359 -21.28 20.48 51.97
CA LEU A 359 -21.45 21.92 52.07
C LEU A 359 -22.91 22.30 52.32
N LEU A 360 -23.87 21.66 51.64
CA LEU A 360 -25.30 21.85 51.88
C LEU A 360 -25.69 21.51 53.33
N ILE A 361 -25.20 20.37 53.85
CA ILE A 361 -25.45 19.96 55.24
C ILE A 361 -24.83 20.98 56.22
N ALA A 362 -23.60 21.43 55.96
CA ALA A 362 -22.93 22.41 56.82
C ALA A 362 -23.69 23.75 56.85
N VAL A 363 -24.19 24.22 55.71
CA VAL A 363 -25.01 25.44 55.61
C VAL A 363 -26.33 25.27 56.35
N GLU A 364 -27.02 24.14 56.18
CA GLU A 364 -28.27 23.85 56.89
C GLU A 364 -28.06 23.81 58.42
N ALA A 365 -26.98 23.17 58.88
CA ALA A 365 -26.61 23.15 60.28
C ALA A 365 -26.37 24.58 60.83
N VAL A 366 -25.58 25.41 60.14
CA VAL A 366 -25.35 26.80 60.55
C VAL A 366 -26.65 27.60 60.61
N LEU A 367 -27.52 27.46 59.60
CA LEU A 367 -28.82 28.13 59.60
C LEU A 367 -29.74 27.65 60.74
N ALA A 368 -29.69 26.36 61.09
CA ALA A 368 -30.41 25.81 62.21
C ALA A 368 -29.90 26.30 63.57
N PHE A 369 -28.60 26.62 63.70
CA PHE A 369 -28.01 27.19 64.92
C PHE A 369 -28.21 28.71 65.06
N VAL A 370 -28.41 29.44 63.94
CA VAL A 370 -28.62 30.89 63.93
C VAL A 370 -30.10 31.27 64.11
N LYS A 371 -31.01 30.32 63.90
CA LYS A 371 -32.44 30.42 64.26
C LYS A 371 -32.66 30.02 65.72
#